data_AF-A0A1T5PAY1-F1
#
_entry.id   AF-A0A1T5PAY1-F1
#
_cell.length_a   1.000
_cell.length_b   1.000
_cell.length_c   1.000
_cell.angle_alpha   90.00
_cell.angle_beta   90.00
_cell.angle_gamma   90.00
#
_symmetry.space_group_name_H-M   'P 1'
#
loop_
_entity.id
_entity.type
_entity.pdbx_description
1 polymer ?
#
loop_
_entity_poly.entity_id
_entity_poly.type
_entity_poly.pdbx_seq_one_letter_code
_entity_poly.pdbx_strand_id
1 'polypeptide(L)'
;MSRCLLCGNESKLVESHIIPDFLYKDVKDRNGKIASVNLKEDSSRFLNKGLFDRNILCAKCDNEKLGSLEYDASSALKNQIYPVITNIDRQFWVKEIHELLINNIDYKRMKLFLLSVLWRCHITNLEFFQQVDVEELEPVIRQMLLDEDPGNEDTFQISMISILDVIGQPLPLIVTPEVIRTKNLRICRFIMGGIAYFINLGGSELLKYKRFTLKKTNNLVLPVFSGMSSNLELISLGIPKDQADFYTFRILQFNGNLIEMAKKGHFNVLINFCCCTGRQSRFSKEITIEFGEIKNPVASSPTSSPKEKLGKIEHKTISVNYGHLKQIVLVNAYVKLHSGNNLPFNLNAFKICLKAVNTQFKGADIGMINIWSGFIGWDFDHTKITTIIDQELKNCRVKLFSPPL
;
A
#
# COMPACT_ATOMS: atom_id res chain seq x y z
N MET A 1 29.81 23.97 -17.70
CA MET A 1 29.23 24.26 -16.37
C MET A 1 27.88 24.89 -16.62
N SER A 2 26.93 24.72 -15.69
CA SER A 2 25.58 25.25 -15.84
C SER A 2 25.18 25.99 -14.56
N ARG A 3 24.20 26.89 -14.67
CA ARG A 3 23.71 27.66 -13.54
C ARG A 3 22.84 26.78 -12.64
N CYS A 4 23.16 26.70 -11.35
CA CYS A 4 22.29 26.05 -10.37
C CYS A 4 21.04 26.91 -10.13
N LEU A 5 19.84 26.32 -10.21
CA LEU A 5 18.59 27.06 -10.06
C LEU A 5 18.36 27.53 -8.62
N LEU A 6 18.88 26.82 -7.61
CA LEU A 6 18.73 27.24 -6.20
C LEU A 6 19.69 28.37 -5.84
N CYS A 7 21.01 28.19 -5.94
CA CYS A 7 21.97 29.23 -5.51
C CYS A 7 22.30 30.27 -6.59
N GLY A 8 21.97 30.01 -7.86
CA GLY A 8 22.28 30.91 -8.97
C GLY A 8 23.74 30.88 -9.44
N ASN A 9 24.63 30.10 -8.79
CA ASN A 9 26.04 30.01 -9.14
C ASN A 9 26.29 29.04 -10.31
N GLU A 10 27.27 29.34 -11.15
CA GLU A 10 27.78 28.40 -12.16
C GLU A 10 28.58 27.27 -11.51
N SER A 11 28.20 26.03 -11.79
CA SER A 11 28.86 24.85 -11.22
C SER A 11 28.57 23.59 -12.04
N LYS A 12 29.17 22.48 -11.63
CA LYS A 12 28.77 21.16 -12.12
C LYS A 12 27.47 20.75 -11.43
N LEU A 13 26.45 20.47 -12.22
CA LEU A 13 25.16 19.98 -11.74
C LEU A 13 25.22 18.46 -11.47
N VAL A 14 24.34 17.98 -10.61
CA VAL A 14 24.26 16.58 -10.14
C VAL A 14 22.91 15.96 -10.46
N GLU A 15 22.78 14.65 -10.27
CA GLU A 15 21.49 13.96 -10.34
C GLU A 15 20.64 14.30 -9.12
N SER A 16 19.78 15.31 -9.25
CA SER A 16 18.87 15.71 -8.18
C SER A 16 17.58 14.89 -8.26
N HIS A 17 17.32 14.06 -7.26
CA HIS A 17 16.04 13.36 -7.16
C HIS A 17 14.93 14.39 -6.88
N ILE A 18 13.87 14.43 -7.69
CA ILE A 18 12.81 15.43 -7.55
C ILE A 18 11.97 15.16 -6.30
N ILE A 19 11.58 13.90 -6.13
CA ILE A 19 11.08 13.36 -4.86
C ILE A 19 12.24 12.55 -4.27
N PRO A 20 12.58 12.71 -2.98
CA PRO A 20 13.66 11.97 -2.36
C PRO A 20 13.50 10.45 -2.45
N ASP A 21 14.61 9.75 -2.66
CA ASP A 21 14.64 8.29 -2.85
C ASP A 21 14.03 7.49 -1.70
N PHE A 22 14.12 7.98 -0.46
CA PHE A 22 13.59 7.27 0.70
C PHE A 22 12.06 7.12 0.66
N LEU A 23 11.34 8.05 0.01
CA LEU A 23 9.89 8.00 -0.15
C LEU A 23 9.44 6.95 -1.18
N TYR A 24 10.37 6.53 -2.05
CA TYR A 24 10.13 5.44 -3.00
C TYR A 24 10.47 4.07 -2.42
N LYS A 25 11.42 3.98 -1.48
CA LYS A 25 11.93 2.70 -0.96
C LYS A 25 10.83 1.88 -0.27
N ASP A 26 9.99 2.52 0.52
CA ASP A 26 8.99 1.85 1.36
C ASP A 26 7.66 1.59 0.62
N VAL A 27 7.51 2.11 -0.61
CA VAL A 27 6.32 1.88 -1.48
C VAL A 27 6.60 0.93 -2.65
N LYS A 28 7.81 0.37 -2.72
CA LYS A 28 8.15 -0.66 -3.71
C LYS A 28 7.39 -1.95 -3.39
N ASP A 29 6.75 -2.50 -4.41
CA ASP A 29 6.22 -3.85 -4.35
C ASP A 29 7.36 -4.88 -4.22
N ARG A 30 6.99 -6.15 -4.08
CA ARG A 30 7.95 -7.28 -3.97
C ARG A 30 8.87 -7.42 -5.19
N ASN A 31 8.53 -6.78 -6.31
CA ASN A 31 9.28 -6.80 -7.56
C ASN A 31 10.15 -5.54 -7.71
N GLY A 32 10.20 -4.68 -6.70
CA GLY A 32 10.91 -3.41 -6.73
C GLY A 32 10.22 -2.34 -7.58
N LYS A 33 8.96 -2.55 -7.98
CA LYS A 33 8.17 -1.59 -8.77
C LYS A 33 7.36 -0.68 -7.86
N ILE A 34 7.24 0.57 -8.26
CA ILE A 34 6.45 1.58 -7.57
C ILE A 34 5.17 1.81 -8.37
N ALA A 35 4.01 1.58 -7.77
CA ALA A 35 2.74 1.95 -8.39
C ALA A 35 2.64 3.48 -8.46
N SER A 36 2.32 4.01 -9.64
CA SER A 36 2.15 5.43 -9.90
C SER A 36 0.83 5.70 -10.60
N VAL A 37 0.10 6.70 -10.12
CA VAL A 37 -1.20 7.11 -10.66
C VAL A 37 -1.17 8.57 -11.05
N ASN A 38 -1.63 8.86 -12.27
CA ASN A 38 -1.91 10.20 -12.76
C ASN A 38 -3.42 10.42 -12.74
N LEU A 39 -3.87 11.28 -11.81
CA LEU A 39 -5.30 11.54 -11.61
C LEU A 39 -5.93 12.37 -12.74
N LYS A 40 -5.14 13.21 -13.40
CA LYS A 40 -5.64 14.06 -14.49
C LYS A 40 -5.90 13.27 -15.78
N GLU A 41 -5.07 12.26 -16.04
CA GLU A 41 -5.15 11.40 -17.22
C GLU A 41 -5.90 10.08 -16.96
N ASP A 42 -6.37 9.86 -15.72
CA ASP A 42 -6.95 8.60 -15.26
C ASP A 42 -6.10 7.38 -15.69
N SER A 43 -4.79 7.49 -15.46
CA SER A 43 -3.81 6.50 -15.93
C SER A 43 -2.93 6.00 -14.79
N SER A 44 -2.50 4.74 -14.90
CA SER A 44 -1.58 4.12 -13.95
C SER A 44 -0.40 3.48 -14.66
N ARG A 45 0.77 3.54 -14.01
CA ARG A 45 2.01 2.91 -14.49
C ARG A 45 2.88 2.45 -13.34
N PHE A 46 3.87 1.63 -13.64
CA PHE A 46 4.90 1.25 -12.69
C PHE A 46 6.20 1.98 -12.97
N LEU A 47 6.82 2.55 -11.92
CA LEU A 47 8.18 3.10 -11.98
C LEU A 47 9.18 2.09 -11.41
N ASN A 48 10.38 2.02 -11.99
CA ASN A 48 11.45 1.15 -11.49
C ASN A 48 12.34 1.85 -10.44
N LYS A 49 12.44 3.18 -10.49
CA LYS A 49 13.25 4.02 -9.60
C LYS A 49 12.63 5.41 -9.45
N GLY A 50 13.10 6.15 -8.46
CA GLY A 50 12.77 7.57 -8.32
C GLY A 50 13.21 8.38 -9.53
N LEU A 51 12.50 9.47 -9.79
CA LEU A 51 12.78 10.38 -10.90
C LEU A 51 13.77 11.47 -10.45
N PHE A 52 14.77 11.73 -11.29
CA PHE A 52 15.80 12.73 -11.05
C PHE A 52 16.02 13.61 -12.28
N ASP A 53 16.50 14.83 -12.06
CA ASP A 53 16.90 15.78 -13.08
C ASP A 53 18.37 16.17 -12.90
N ARG A 54 19.12 16.18 -14.01
CA ARG A 54 20.56 16.46 -14.04
C ARG A 54 20.88 17.93 -14.31
N ASN A 55 19.86 18.75 -14.55
CA ASN A 55 20.01 20.10 -15.08
C ASN A 55 19.57 21.20 -14.12
N ILE A 56 19.20 20.86 -12.87
CA ILE A 56 18.59 21.83 -11.95
C ILE A 56 19.49 22.28 -10.80
N LEU A 57 20.29 21.39 -10.22
CA LEU A 57 20.98 21.65 -8.95
C LEU A 57 22.45 21.23 -8.92
N CYS A 58 23.26 21.98 -8.19
CA CYS A 58 24.64 21.63 -7.87
C CYS A 58 24.73 20.83 -6.56
N ALA A 59 25.87 20.16 -6.35
CA ALA A 59 26.08 19.30 -5.18
C ALA A 59 25.85 20.00 -3.83
N LYS A 60 26.29 21.26 -3.69
CA LYS A 60 26.09 22.04 -2.44
C LYS A 60 24.61 22.30 -2.14
N CYS A 61 23.81 22.53 -3.18
CA CYS A 61 22.38 22.77 -3.02
C CYS A 61 21.63 21.45 -2.79
N ASP A 62 21.89 20.43 -3.61
CA ASP A 62 21.18 19.16 -3.57
C ASP A 62 21.62 18.30 -2.37
N ASN A 63 22.90 17.94 -2.29
CA ASN A 63 23.39 16.95 -1.31
C ASN A 63 23.56 17.52 0.09
N GLU A 64 23.93 18.81 0.22
CA GLU A 64 24.21 19.42 1.51
C GLU A 64 22.97 20.14 2.06
N LYS A 65 22.52 21.22 1.41
CA LYS A 65 21.41 22.06 1.92
C LYS A 65 20.07 21.32 1.91
N LEU A 66 19.61 20.86 0.73
CA LEU A 66 18.35 20.12 0.65
C LEU A 66 18.48 18.72 1.26
N GLY A 67 19.62 18.05 1.06
CA GLY A 67 19.91 16.72 1.62
C GLY A 67 19.84 16.67 3.15
N SER A 68 20.23 17.74 3.86
CA SER A 68 20.03 17.82 5.32
C SER A 68 18.55 17.81 5.71
N LEU A 69 17.68 18.49 4.96
CA LEU A 69 16.23 18.48 5.21
C LEU A 69 15.63 17.10 4.91
N GLU A 70 16.11 16.42 3.88
CA GLU A 70 15.69 15.06 3.54
C GLU A 70 16.06 14.04 4.62
N TYR A 71 17.26 14.19 5.21
CA TYR A 71 17.69 13.36 6.33
C TYR A 71 16.76 13.50 7.53
N ASP A 72 16.45 14.74 7.92
CA ASP A 72 15.58 15.03 9.06
C ASP A 72 14.16 14.50 8.82
N ALA A 73 13.61 14.73 7.62
CA ALA A 73 12.30 14.22 7.23
C ALA A 73 12.24 12.70 7.19
N SER A 74 13.26 12.04 6.63
CA SER A 74 13.36 10.58 6.63
C SER A 74 13.43 10.03 8.05
N SER A 75 14.16 10.69 8.95
CA SER A 75 14.26 10.28 10.36
C SER A 75 12.90 10.43 11.06
N ALA A 76 12.22 11.58 10.89
CA ALA A 76 10.90 11.81 11.46
C ALA A 76 9.88 10.78 10.97
N LEU A 77 9.85 10.49 9.67
CA LEU A 77 8.93 9.52 9.10
C LEU A 77 9.19 8.10 9.62
N LYS A 78 10.44 7.62 9.57
CA LYS A 78 10.77 6.24 9.95
C LYS A 78 10.73 5.97 11.44
N ASN A 79 11.16 6.94 12.25
CA ASN A 79 11.38 6.73 13.68
C ASN A 79 10.22 7.26 14.53
N GLN A 80 9.41 8.19 14.03
CA GLN A 80 8.35 8.83 14.81
C GLN A 80 6.95 8.61 14.22
N ILE A 81 6.77 8.71 12.89
CA ILE A 81 5.44 8.61 12.28
C ILE A 81 5.06 7.15 11.98
N TYR A 82 5.85 6.45 11.17
CA TYR A 82 5.55 5.09 10.72
C TYR A 82 5.33 4.09 11.86
N PRO A 83 6.15 4.04 12.93
CA PRO A 83 5.94 3.10 14.01
C PRO A 83 4.61 3.28 14.75
N VAL A 84 4.08 4.51 14.79
CA VAL A 84 2.82 4.81 15.48
C VAL A 84 1.63 4.50 14.58
N ILE A 85 1.67 4.89 13.31
CA ILE A 85 0.53 4.65 12.39
C ILE A 85 0.33 3.16 12.06
N THR A 86 1.39 2.34 12.05
CA THR A 86 1.26 0.90 11.70
C THR A 86 0.85 0.00 12.87
N ASN A 87 0.99 0.48 14.11
CA ASN A 87 0.72 -0.26 15.34
C ASN A 87 -0.64 0.07 15.98
N ILE A 88 -1.53 0.73 15.23
CA ILE A 88 -2.88 1.02 15.69
C ILE A 88 -3.69 -0.28 15.78
N ASP A 89 -4.43 -0.47 16.88
CA ASP A 89 -5.41 -1.56 17.00
C ASP A 89 -6.55 -1.33 16.00
N ARG A 90 -6.58 -2.16 14.97
CA ARG A 90 -7.50 -2.05 13.84
C ARG A 90 -8.73 -2.90 14.11
N GLN A 91 -9.71 -2.27 14.75
CA GLN A 91 -11.06 -2.80 14.79
C GLN A 91 -11.80 -2.32 13.56
N PHE A 92 -11.70 -3.11 12.48
CA PHE A 92 -12.52 -2.92 11.29
C PHE A 92 -13.99 -2.77 11.74
N TRP A 93 -14.70 -1.79 11.16
CA TRP A 93 -16.09 -1.41 11.46
C TRP A 93 -16.38 -0.51 12.68
N VAL A 94 -15.45 -0.32 13.64
CA VAL A 94 -15.75 0.46 14.87
C VAL A 94 -15.03 1.81 14.90
N LYS A 95 -13.75 1.86 14.49
CA LYS A 95 -12.96 3.10 14.45
C LYS A 95 -11.95 3.03 13.31
N GLU A 96 -12.30 3.63 12.18
CA GLU A 96 -11.48 3.58 10.97
C GLU A 96 -10.65 4.84 10.73
N ILE A 97 -10.88 5.88 11.54
CA ILE A 97 -10.10 7.11 11.58
C ILE A 97 -9.53 7.28 12.99
N HIS A 98 -8.21 7.39 13.09
CA HIS A 98 -7.48 7.64 14.33
C HIS A 98 -6.74 8.97 14.26
N GLU A 99 -7.01 9.88 15.18
CA GLU A 99 -6.20 11.09 15.36
C GLU A 99 -5.07 10.77 16.32
N LEU A 100 -3.83 10.80 15.82
CA LEU A 100 -2.63 10.53 16.62
C LEU A 100 -1.89 11.83 16.89
N LEU A 101 -1.58 12.08 18.17
CA LEU A 101 -0.66 13.15 18.55
C LEU A 101 0.78 12.65 18.49
N ILE A 102 1.59 13.27 17.64
CA ILE A 102 3.01 12.97 17.46
C ILE A 102 3.79 14.21 17.91
N ASN A 103 4.57 14.06 18.98
CA ASN A 103 5.38 15.14 19.54
C ASN A 103 6.77 15.15 18.90
N ASN A 104 7.44 16.31 18.95
CA ASN A 104 8.82 16.52 18.49
C ASN A 104 9.05 16.33 16.98
N ILE A 105 8.03 16.60 16.16
CA ILE A 105 8.21 16.78 14.72
C ILE A 105 8.72 18.20 14.48
N ASP A 106 10.00 18.34 14.13
CA ASP A 106 10.60 19.65 13.86
C ASP A 106 9.85 20.35 12.71
N TYR A 107 9.09 21.38 13.08
CA TYR A 107 8.27 22.16 12.16
C TYR A 107 9.10 22.80 11.05
N LYS A 108 10.23 23.41 11.42
CA LYS A 108 11.08 24.14 10.47
C LYS A 108 11.61 23.17 9.43
N ARG A 109 12.21 22.06 9.89
CA ARG A 109 12.82 21.05 9.02
C ARG A 109 11.77 20.39 8.12
N MET A 110 10.64 19.95 8.69
CA MET A 110 9.58 19.28 7.92
C MET A 110 8.93 20.22 6.89
N LYS A 111 8.67 21.48 7.25
CA LYS A 111 8.08 22.44 6.32
C LYS A 111 9.01 22.77 5.16
N LEU A 112 10.28 23.08 5.44
CA LEU A 112 11.27 23.37 4.41
C LEU A 112 11.54 22.16 3.52
N PHE A 113 11.54 20.95 4.08
CA PHE A 113 11.60 19.71 3.32
C PHE A 113 10.46 19.62 2.29
N LEU A 114 9.21 19.76 2.71
CA LEU A 114 8.07 19.66 1.79
C LEU A 114 8.05 20.78 0.75
N LEU A 115 8.45 21.99 1.13
CA LEU A 115 8.63 23.10 0.19
C LEU A 115 9.75 22.84 -0.82
N SER A 116 10.83 22.15 -0.42
CA SER A 116 11.90 21.76 -1.35
C SER A 116 11.44 20.74 -2.39
N VAL A 117 10.54 19.83 -2.02
CA VAL A 117 9.96 18.85 -2.95
C VAL A 117 9.03 19.58 -3.92
N LEU A 118 8.15 20.45 -3.42
CA LEU A 118 7.28 21.30 -4.24
C LEU A 118 8.09 22.12 -5.25
N TRP A 119 9.13 22.81 -4.78
CA TRP A 119 9.97 23.65 -5.61
C TRP A 119 10.71 22.84 -6.69
N ARG A 120 11.28 21.68 -6.36
CA ARG A 120 11.90 20.79 -7.35
C ARG A 120 10.90 20.26 -8.38
N CYS A 121 9.67 19.94 -7.96
CA CYS A 121 8.61 19.50 -8.88
C CYS A 121 8.26 20.60 -9.89
N HIS A 122 8.33 21.87 -9.49
CA HIS A 122 8.01 22.99 -10.37
C HIS A 122 9.11 23.31 -11.40
N ILE A 123 10.38 23.28 -10.98
CA ILE A 123 11.49 23.74 -11.84
C ILE A 123 12.01 22.68 -12.82
N THR A 124 11.61 21.41 -12.66
CA THR A 124 12.05 20.32 -13.55
C THR A 124 11.21 20.30 -14.82
N ASN A 125 11.81 19.90 -15.94
CA ASN A 125 11.12 19.70 -17.22
C ASN A 125 10.61 18.27 -17.43
N LEU A 126 10.68 17.41 -16.41
CA LEU A 126 10.18 16.05 -16.50
C LEU A 126 8.65 16.04 -16.59
N GLU A 127 8.10 15.39 -17.62
CA GLU A 127 6.65 15.27 -17.87
C GLU A 127 5.86 14.79 -16.66
N PHE A 128 6.46 13.94 -15.81
CA PHE A 128 5.83 13.45 -14.57
C PHE A 128 5.39 14.59 -13.64
N PHE A 129 6.10 15.73 -13.61
CA PHE A 129 5.83 16.83 -12.68
C PHE A 129 5.16 18.04 -13.33
N GLN A 130 4.79 17.94 -14.61
CA GLN A 130 4.23 19.06 -15.40
C GLN A 130 2.93 19.68 -14.83
N GLN A 131 2.27 18.98 -13.91
CA GLN A 131 1.04 19.46 -13.24
C GLN A 131 1.34 20.33 -12.01
N VAL A 132 2.62 20.51 -11.65
CA VAL A 132 3.05 21.37 -10.55
C VAL A 132 3.52 22.71 -11.09
N ASP A 133 2.63 23.69 -11.00
CA ASP A 133 2.92 25.06 -11.43
C ASP A 133 2.69 26.06 -10.28
N VAL A 134 3.80 26.62 -9.82
CA VAL A 134 3.88 27.64 -8.77
C VAL A 134 4.72 28.84 -9.20
N GLU A 135 4.72 29.20 -10.49
CA GLU A 135 5.59 30.25 -11.07
C GLU A 135 5.66 31.54 -10.22
N GLU A 136 4.51 32.11 -9.85
CA GLU A 136 4.42 33.33 -9.03
C GLU A 136 4.99 33.19 -7.60
N LEU A 137 5.01 31.97 -7.07
CA LEU A 137 5.41 31.65 -5.70
C LEU A 137 6.83 31.06 -5.64
N GLU A 138 7.38 30.64 -6.79
CA GLU A 138 8.71 30.05 -6.92
C GLU A 138 9.78 30.93 -6.28
N PRO A 139 9.86 32.26 -6.54
CA PRO A 139 10.91 33.08 -5.97
C PRO A 139 10.85 33.14 -4.44
N VAL A 140 9.62 33.16 -3.90
CA VAL A 140 9.37 33.18 -2.44
C VAL A 140 9.82 31.85 -1.83
N ILE A 141 9.39 30.72 -2.40
CA ILE A 141 9.77 29.39 -1.91
C ILE A 141 11.28 29.19 -2.01
N ARG A 142 11.89 29.58 -3.13
CA ARG A 142 13.35 29.53 -3.34
C ARG A 142 14.10 30.32 -2.27
N GLN A 143 13.64 31.52 -1.95
CA GLN A 143 14.26 32.37 -0.94
C GLN A 143 14.13 31.74 0.47
N MET A 144 12.96 31.20 0.83
CA MET A 144 12.78 30.46 2.09
C MET A 144 13.74 29.28 2.22
N LEU A 145 14.02 28.55 1.14
CA LEU A 145 14.99 27.45 1.11
C LEU A 145 16.44 27.93 1.24
N LEU A 146 16.79 29.06 0.61
CA LEU A 146 18.12 29.66 0.72
C LEU A 146 18.41 30.15 2.14
N ASP A 147 17.45 30.87 2.72
CA ASP A 147 17.57 31.48 4.05
C ASP A 147 17.34 30.48 5.18
N GLU A 148 16.87 29.27 4.85
CA GLU A 148 16.42 28.26 5.81
C GLU A 148 15.38 28.84 6.78
N ASP A 149 14.46 29.65 6.26
CA ASP A 149 13.40 30.28 7.02
C ASP A 149 12.04 29.67 6.61
N PRO A 150 11.36 28.92 7.51
CA PRO A 150 10.05 28.35 7.22
C PRO A 150 8.93 29.41 7.17
N GLY A 151 9.23 30.67 7.48
CA GLY A 151 8.26 31.76 7.54
C GLY A 151 7.19 31.55 8.61
N ASN A 152 6.08 32.28 8.48
CA ASN A 152 4.95 32.19 9.38
C ASN A 152 4.17 30.89 9.18
N GLU A 153 3.42 30.44 10.21
CA GLU A 153 2.58 29.23 10.09
C GLU A 153 1.55 29.34 8.98
N ASP A 154 0.98 30.53 8.80
CA ASP A 154 -0.10 30.78 7.83
C ASP A 154 0.40 30.87 6.39
N THR A 155 1.69 31.11 6.19
CA THR A 155 2.32 31.07 4.87
C THR A 155 2.58 29.62 4.49
N PHE A 156 2.04 29.14 3.37
CA PHE A 156 2.20 27.74 2.98
C PHE A 156 1.82 26.74 4.08
N GLN A 157 0.65 26.90 4.69
CA GLN A 157 0.14 25.91 5.66
C GLN A 157 0.15 24.51 5.02
N ILE A 158 0.66 23.52 5.77
CA ILE A 158 0.78 22.15 5.29
C ILE A 158 -0.05 21.22 6.17
N SER A 159 -1.06 20.60 5.59
CA SER A 159 -1.80 19.50 6.22
C SER A 159 -1.23 18.15 5.81
N MET A 160 -1.23 17.21 6.76
CA MET A 160 -0.79 15.83 6.54
C MET A 160 -1.90 14.87 6.97
N ILE A 161 -2.18 13.86 6.16
CA ILE A 161 -3.05 12.73 6.52
C ILE A 161 -2.36 11.42 6.14
N SER A 162 -2.51 10.40 6.97
CA SER A 162 -1.99 9.05 6.69
C SER A 162 -3.09 8.16 6.17
N ILE A 163 -2.80 7.40 5.11
CA ILE A 163 -3.72 6.44 4.51
C ILE A 163 -3.05 5.07 4.56
N LEU A 164 -3.69 4.13 5.25
CA LEU A 164 -3.21 2.77 5.38
C LEU A 164 -3.90 1.86 4.37
N ASP A 165 -3.16 0.89 3.87
CA ASP A 165 -3.73 -0.22 3.12
C ASP A 165 -4.46 -1.21 4.04
N VAL A 166 -5.06 -2.23 3.45
CA VAL A 166 -5.85 -3.22 4.18
C VAL A 166 -5.04 -4.07 5.18
N ILE A 167 -3.73 -4.21 5.00
CA ILE A 167 -2.84 -4.88 5.96
C ILE A 167 -2.23 -3.88 6.96
N GLY A 168 -2.65 -2.61 6.91
CA GLY A 168 -2.27 -1.51 7.80
C GLY A 168 -0.83 -1.07 7.61
N GLN A 169 -0.32 -1.23 6.40
CA GLN A 169 0.92 -0.62 5.96
C GLN A 169 0.62 0.73 5.31
N PRO A 170 1.57 1.68 5.30
CA PRO A 170 1.42 2.90 4.53
C PRO A 170 1.10 2.57 3.06
N LEU A 171 0.15 3.30 2.46
CA LEU A 171 -0.29 3.06 1.09
C LEU A 171 0.91 2.99 0.12
N PRO A 172 1.14 1.85 -0.56
CA PRO A 172 2.28 1.67 -1.47
C PRO A 172 1.95 2.23 -2.86
N LEU A 173 1.64 3.52 -2.90
CA LEU A 173 1.22 4.26 -4.09
C LEU A 173 1.88 5.63 -4.10
N ILE A 174 2.31 6.06 -5.29
CA ILE A 174 2.66 7.45 -5.56
C ILE A 174 1.65 8.05 -6.52
N VAL A 175 1.07 9.18 -6.13
CA VAL A 175 0.23 9.96 -7.03
C VAL A 175 1.06 11.08 -7.61
N THR A 176 0.95 11.26 -8.93
CA THR A 176 1.59 12.36 -9.64
C THR A 176 1.26 13.68 -8.92
N PRO A 177 2.29 14.43 -8.48
CA PRO A 177 2.09 15.72 -7.84
C PRO A 177 1.32 16.68 -8.74
N GLU A 178 0.44 17.47 -8.14
CA GLU A 178 -0.36 18.44 -8.89
C GLU A 178 -0.68 19.69 -8.06
N VAL A 179 -0.93 20.79 -8.77
CA VAL A 179 -1.53 21.99 -8.20
C VAL A 179 -3.00 22.06 -8.60
N ILE A 180 -3.88 21.89 -7.62
CA ILE A 180 -5.33 21.96 -7.79
C ILE A 180 -5.75 23.42 -7.61
N ARG A 181 -6.48 23.94 -8.61
CA ARG A 181 -7.00 25.30 -8.62
C ARG A 181 -8.53 25.28 -8.66
N THR A 182 -9.15 25.90 -7.67
CA THR A 182 -10.58 26.19 -7.63
C THR A 182 -10.79 27.69 -7.49
N LYS A 183 -12.05 28.16 -7.52
CA LYS A 183 -12.36 29.59 -7.35
C LYS A 183 -11.80 30.20 -6.06
N ASN A 184 -11.72 29.42 -4.98
CA ASN A 184 -11.39 29.91 -3.64
C ASN A 184 -10.14 29.28 -3.03
N LEU A 185 -9.52 28.29 -3.67
CA LEU A 185 -8.41 27.51 -3.10
C LEU A 185 -7.42 27.14 -4.21
N ARG A 186 -6.14 27.41 -3.94
CA ARG A 186 -4.99 26.90 -4.70
C ARG A 186 -4.18 26.03 -3.76
N ILE A 187 -4.04 24.74 -4.07
CA ILE A 187 -3.37 23.79 -3.19
C ILE A 187 -2.47 22.87 -4.00
N CYS A 188 -1.28 22.60 -3.49
CA CYS A 188 -0.47 21.52 -4.04
C CYS A 188 -0.71 20.24 -3.24
N ARG A 189 -0.91 19.14 -3.95
CA ARG A 189 -1.13 17.81 -3.37
C ARG A 189 -0.04 16.85 -3.82
N PHE A 190 0.45 16.07 -2.87
CA PHE A 190 1.30 14.91 -3.12
C PHE A 190 0.80 13.73 -2.29
N ILE A 191 0.79 12.52 -2.86
CA ILE A 191 0.53 11.29 -2.10
C ILE A 191 1.74 10.38 -2.30
N MET A 192 2.50 10.18 -1.23
CA MET A 192 3.75 9.43 -1.25
C MET A 192 4.07 8.88 0.14
N GLY A 193 4.69 7.69 0.23
CA GLY A 193 5.03 7.06 1.50
C GLY A 193 3.82 6.83 2.43
N GLY A 194 2.64 6.57 1.85
CA GLY A 194 1.37 6.42 2.57
C GLY A 194 0.83 7.67 3.27
N ILE A 195 1.37 8.85 2.94
CA ILE A 195 0.91 10.13 3.49
C ILE A 195 0.49 11.02 2.31
N ALA A 196 -0.67 11.65 2.46
CA ALA A 196 -1.07 12.74 1.59
C ALA A 196 -0.72 14.08 2.25
N TYR A 197 -0.02 14.91 1.48
CA TYR A 197 0.45 16.23 1.87
C TYR A 197 -0.32 17.28 1.08
N PHE A 198 -0.80 18.31 1.76
CA PHE A 198 -1.55 19.41 1.17
C PHE A 198 -0.91 20.73 1.54
N ILE A 199 -0.29 21.41 0.58
CA ILE A 199 0.35 22.71 0.78
C ILE A 199 -0.59 23.80 0.25
N ASN A 200 -1.11 24.65 1.15
CA ASN A 200 -1.94 25.78 0.76
C ASN A 200 -1.08 26.84 0.05
N LEU A 201 -1.39 27.13 -1.21
CA LEU A 201 -0.66 28.09 -2.04
C LEU A 201 -1.42 29.42 -2.18
N GLY A 202 -2.65 29.51 -1.68
CA GLY A 202 -3.47 30.71 -1.75
C GLY A 202 -4.97 30.42 -1.66
N GLY A 203 -5.73 31.45 -1.29
CA GLY A 203 -7.17 31.35 -1.06
C GLY A 203 -7.51 30.86 0.36
N SER A 204 -8.73 30.37 0.54
CA SER A 204 -9.22 29.82 1.81
C SER A 204 -8.50 28.53 2.16
N GLU A 205 -8.25 28.29 3.44
CA GLU A 205 -7.67 27.03 3.93
C GLU A 205 -8.55 25.82 3.60
N LEU A 206 -7.91 24.65 3.46
CA LEU A 206 -8.63 23.39 3.31
C LEU A 206 -9.31 23.01 4.63
N LEU A 207 -10.55 23.46 4.81
CA LEU A 207 -11.32 23.34 6.05
C LEU A 207 -11.34 21.90 6.60
N LYS A 208 -11.42 20.89 5.71
CA LYS A 208 -11.41 19.47 6.06
C LYS A 208 -10.19 19.05 6.90
N TYR A 209 -9.02 19.64 6.65
CA TYR A 209 -7.76 19.28 7.33
C TYR A 209 -7.08 20.45 8.06
N LYS A 210 -7.82 21.53 8.32
CA LYS A 210 -7.31 22.73 9.03
C LYS A 210 -6.69 22.40 10.39
N ARG A 211 -7.22 21.37 11.08
CA ARG A 211 -6.73 20.93 12.40
C ARG A 211 -5.48 20.06 12.34
N PHE A 212 -5.09 19.59 11.15
CA PHE A 212 -4.01 18.61 10.93
C PHE A 212 -2.79 19.25 10.25
N THR A 213 -2.59 20.54 10.48
CA THR A 213 -1.47 21.28 9.90
C THR A 213 -0.21 21.15 10.75
N LEU A 214 0.97 21.24 10.13
CA LEU A 214 2.23 21.46 10.86
C LEU A 214 2.16 22.74 11.71
N LYS A 215 2.69 22.67 12.94
CA LYS A 215 2.69 23.77 13.91
C LYS A 215 4.08 23.99 14.51
N LYS A 216 4.45 25.24 14.79
CA LYS A 216 5.71 25.65 15.46
C LYS A 216 5.88 25.05 16.85
N THR A 217 4.81 24.52 17.44
CA THR A 217 4.84 23.75 18.69
C THR A 217 5.55 22.41 18.56
N ASN A 218 5.91 21.98 17.34
CA ASN A 218 6.46 20.66 17.02
C ASN A 218 5.53 19.48 17.36
N ASN A 219 4.24 19.77 17.59
CA ASN A 219 3.21 18.77 17.80
C ASN A 219 2.38 18.63 16.52
N LEU A 220 2.32 17.42 15.99
CA LEU A 220 1.52 17.07 14.83
C LEU A 220 0.34 16.21 15.27
N VAL A 221 -0.88 16.67 14.99
CA VAL A 221 -2.07 15.81 15.04
C VAL A 221 -2.24 15.21 13.63
N LEU A 222 -2.01 13.91 13.51
CA LEU A 222 -2.07 13.18 12.25
C LEU A 222 -3.32 12.29 12.21
N PRO A 223 -4.29 12.54 11.32
CA PRO A 223 -5.39 11.63 11.10
C PRO A 223 -4.89 10.44 10.27
N VAL A 224 -5.22 9.24 10.71
CA VAL A 224 -4.87 7.98 10.08
C VAL A 224 -6.13 7.28 9.66
N PHE A 225 -6.31 7.16 8.35
CA PHE A 225 -7.42 6.44 7.72
C PHE A 225 -7.04 4.97 7.56
N SER A 226 -8.02 4.09 7.75
CA SER A 226 -7.92 2.65 7.50
C SER A 226 -9.27 2.11 7.01
N GLY A 227 -9.32 0.86 6.52
CA GLY A 227 -10.58 0.20 6.16
C GLY A 227 -11.42 0.98 5.15
N MET A 228 -12.74 1.05 5.39
CA MET A 228 -13.67 1.76 4.51
C MET A 228 -13.40 3.27 4.46
N SER A 229 -12.94 3.87 5.58
CA SER A 229 -12.58 5.28 5.62
C SER A 229 -11.38 5.58 4.72
N SER A 230 -10.40 4.69 4.59
CA SER A 230 -9.34 4.83 3.57
C SER A 230 -9.91 4.77 2.16
N ASN A 231 -10.87 3.87 1.91
CA ASN A 231 -11.47 3.73 0.59
C ASN A 231 -12.18 5.02 0.16
N LEU A 232 -13.06 5.53 1.02
CA LEU A 232 -13.80 6.77 0.81
C LEU A 232 -12.85 7.96 0.67
N GLU A 233 -11.79 8.00 1.47
CA GLU A 233 -10.81 9.07 1.42
C GLU A 233 -10.05 9.07 0.10
N LEU A 234 -9.56 7.91 -0.36
CA LEU A 234 -8.89 7.77 -1.65
C LEU A 234 -9.78 8.21 -2.81
N ILE A 235 -11.05 7.75 -2.82
CA ILE A 235 -12.03 8.16 -3.83
C ILE A 235 -12.26 9.69 -3.77
N SER A 236 -12.37 10.27 -2.57
CA SER A 236 -12.53 11.73 -2.40
C SER A 236 -11.31 12.52 -2.90
N LEU A 237 -10.14 11.89 -2.91
CA LEU A 237 -8.92 12.44 -3.48
C LEU A 237 -8.82 12.21 -5.00
N GLY A 238 -9.79 11.55 -5.61
CA GLY A 238 -9.85 11.30 -7.05
C GLY A 238 -9.23 9.98 -7.49
N ILE A 239 -8.74 9.16 -6.55
CA ILE A 239 -8.18 7.83 -6.89
C ILE A 239 -9.31 6.96 -7.46
N PRO A 240 -9.09 6.29 -8.61
CA PRO A 240 -10.09 5.41 -9.21
C PRO A 240 -10.60 4.36 -8.24
N LYS A 241 -11.91 4.07 -8.30
CA LYS A 241 -12.58 3.19 -7.33
C LYS A 241 -11.96 1.80 -7.28
N ASP A 242 -11.63 1.21 -8.43
CA ASP A 242 -10.99 -0.10 -8.53
C ASP A 242 -9.62 -0.14 -7.83
N GLN A 243 -8.86 0.96 -7.91
CA GLN A 243 -7.60 1.10 -7.20
C GLN A 243 -7.80 1.31 -5.70
N ALA A 244 -8.73 2.18 -5.31
CA ALA A 244 -9.09 2.37 -3.91
C ALA A 244 -9.49 1.02 -3.29
N ASP A 245 -10.40 0.29 -3.93
CA ASP A 245 -10.84 -1.05 -3.51
C ASP A 245 -9.65 -2.02 -3.37
N PHE A 246 -8.73 -2.02 -4.36
CA PHE A 246 -7.56 -2.89 -4.35
C PHE A 246 -6.64 -2.67 -3.12
N TYR A 247 -6.47 -1.42 -2.70
CA TYR A 247 -5.62 -1.10 -1.55
C TYR A 247 -6.32 -1.26 -0.21
N THR A 248 -7.63 -1.04 -0.14
CA THR A 248 -8.35 -0.91 1.14
C THR A 248 -9.23 -2.09 1.50
N PHE A 249 -9.57 -2.96 0.53
CA PHE A 249 -10.36 -4.16 0.80
C PHE A 249 -9.50 -5.40 0.89
N ARG A 250 -9.82 -6.23 1.90
CA ARG A 250 -9.08 -7.45 2.18
C ARG A 250 -9.45 -8.52 1.18
N ILE A 251 -10.75 -8.63 0.92
CA ILE A 251 -11.33 -9.65 0.07
C ILE A 251 -11.73 -8.98 -1.23
N LEU A 252 -11.09 -9.39 -2.32
CA LEU A 252 -11.42 -8.99 -3.68
C LEU A 252 -11.99 -10.21 -4.42
N GLN A 253 -13.13 -10.02 -5.07
CA GLN A 253 -13.78 -11.08 -5.84
C GLN A 253 -13.45 -10.94 -7.32
N PHE A 254 -13.13 -12.06 -7.96
CA PHE A 254 -12.78 -12.13 -9.37
C PHE A 254 -13.53 -13.27 -10.06
N ASN A 255 -13.89 -13.05 -11.32
CA ASN A 255 -14.30 -14.13 -12.21
C ASN A 255 -13.07 -14.67 -12.94
N GLY A 256 -12.92 -16.00 -12.99
CA GLY A 256 -11.83 -16.63 -13.74
C GLY A 256 -11.28 -17.90 -13.11
N ASN A 257 -10.42 -18.59 -13.86
CA ASN A 257 -9.77 -19.82 -13.40
C ASN A 257 -8.62 -19.50 -12.42
N LEU A 258 -8.65 -20.07 -11.21
CA LEU A 258 -7.64 -19.79 -10.17
C LEU A 258 -6.22 -20.15 -10.62
N ILE A 259 -6.04 -21.27 -11.33
CA ILE A 259 -4.73 -21.76 -11.76
C ILE A 259 -4.15 -20.82 -12.83
N GLU A 260 -4.95 -20.37 -13.79
CA GLU A 260 -4.51 -19.37 -14.77
C GLU A 260 -4.08 -18.06 -14.10
N MET A 261 -4.81 -17.64 -13.07
CA MET A 261 -4.51 -16.42 -12.33
C MET A 261 -3.24 -16.56 -11.49
N ALA A 262 -2.97 -17.76 -10.96
CA ALA A 262 -1.68 -18.10 -10.36
C ALA A 262 -0.54 -17.97 -11.38
N LYS A 263 -0.72 -18.51 -12.60
CA LYS A 263 0.25 -18.43 -13.71
C LYS A 263 0.51 -17.01 -14.21
N LYS A 264 -0.44 -16.10 -14.00
CA LYS A 264 -0.30 -14.67 -14.27
C LYS A 264 0.32 -13.89 -13.11
N GLY A 265 0.65 -14.55 -11.99
CA GLY A 265 1.29 -13.92 -10.83
C GLY A 265 0.33 -13.05 -10.00
N HIS A 266 -0.98 -13.31 -10.04
CA HIS A 266 -1.94 -12.49 -9.28
C HIS A 266 -1.83 -12.66 -7.76
N PHE A 267 -1.26 -13.76 -7.27
CA PHE A 267 -1.10 -14.04 -5.85
C PHE A 267 0.08 -14.98 -5.64
N ASN A 268 0.59 -15.05 -4.42
CA ASN A 268 1.81 -15.82 -4.08
C ASN A 268 1.56 -16.99 -3.12
N VAL A 269 0.35 -17.08 -2.55
CA VAL A 269 -0.11 -18.23 -1.77
C VAL A 269 -1.41 -18.74 -2.38
N LEU A 270 -1.48 -20.02 -2.74
CA LEU A 270 -2.69 -20.69 -3.22
C LEU A 270 -3.23 -21.60 -2.13
N ILE A 271 -4.47 -21.38 -1.69
CA ILE A 271 -5.12 -22.26 -0.70
C ILE A 271 -6.06 -23.25 -1.40
N ASN A 272 -5.82 -24.53 -1.14
CA ASN A 272 -6.63 -25.66 -1.56
C ASN A 272 -7.34 -26.27 -0.34
N PHE A 273 -8.66 -26.13 -0.28
CA PHE A 273 -9.46 -26.73 0.80
C PHE A 273 -9.66 -28.23 0.57
N CYS A 274 -9.12 -29.04 1.47
CA CYS A 274 -8.96 -30.48 1.32
C CYS A 274 -9.84 -31.30 2.27
N CYS A 275 -10.10 -32.54 1.88
CA CYS A 275 -10.66 -33.57 2.74
C CYS A 275 -9.54 -34.39 3.42
N CYS A 276 -9.72 -34.72 4.69
CA CYS A 276 -8.75 -35.46 5.50
C CYS A 276 -8.55 -36.92 5.04
N THR A 277 -9.54 -37.50 4.37
CA THR A 277 -9.47 -38.87 3.81
C THR A 277 -8.64 -38.99 2.53
N GLY A 278 -8.10 -37.90 1.99
CA GLY A 278 -7.25 -37.90 0.81
C GLY A 278 -8.00 -37.93 -0.54
N ARG A 279 -9.33 -38.05 -0.56
CA ARG A 279 -10.11 -37.90 -1.80
C ARG A 279 -10.05 -36.46 -2.29
N GLN A 280 -9.55 -36.27 -3.51
CA GLN A 280 -9.41 -34.96 -4.14
C GLN A 280 -10.69 -34.51 -4.83
N SER A 281 -11.04 -33.23 -4.67
CA SER A 281 -12.04 -32.56 -5.51
C SER A 281 -11.51 -32.41 -6.94
N ARG A 282 -12.39 -32.09 -7.90
CA ARG A 282 -11.97 -31.75 -9.28
C ARG A 282 -10.87 -30.68 -9.25
N PHE A 283 -11.10 -29.63 -8.47
CA PHE A 283 -10.15 -28.54 -8.35
C PHE A 283 -8.81 -28.96 -7.72
N SER A 284 -8.84 -29.78 -6.67
CA SER A 284 -7.61 -30.29 -6.04
C SER A 284 -6.80 -31.19 -6.98
N LYS A 285 -7.47 -31.92 -7.89
CA LYS A 285 -6.80 -32.68 -8.96
C LYS A 285 -6.13 -31.75 -9.95
N GLU A 286 -6.81 -30.69 -10.40
CA GLU A 286 -6.24 -29.70 -11.32
C GLU A 286 -5.00 -29.03 -10.73
N ILE A 287 -5.02 -28.66 -9.44
CA ILE A 287 -3.82 -28.15 -8.73
C ILE A 287 -2.70 -29.19 -8.73
N THR A 288 -3.03 -30.45 -8.43
CA THR A 288 -2.03 -31.53 -8.35
C THR A 288 -1.41 -31.81 -9.72
N ILE A 289 -2.21 -31.78 -10.80
CA ILE A 289 -1.73 -31.94 -12.17
C ILE A 289 -0.79 -30.80 -12.54
N GLU A 290 -1.17 -29.57 -12.21
CA GLU A 290 -0.40 -28.40 -12.61
C GLU A 290 0.89 -28.21 -11.81
N PHE A 291 0.82 -28.39 -10.48
CA PHE A 291 1.90 -28.01 -9.58
C PHE A 291 2.52 -29.19 -8.82
N GLY A 292 2.03 -30.41 -9.05
CA GLY A 292 2.44 -31.61 -8.35
C GLY A 292 1.84 -31.74 -6.95
N GLU A 293 2.13 -32.87 -6.29
CA GLU A 293 1.63 -33.12 -4.95
C GLU A 293 2.29 -32.21 -3.88
N ILE A 294 1.45 -31.73 -2.98
CA ILE A 294 1.84 -31.02 -1.76
C ILE A 294 1.97 -32.10 -0.67
N LYS A 295 3.14 -32.76 -0.62
CA LYS A 295 3.52 -33.68 0.46
C LYS A 295 4.75 -33.10 1.16
N ASN A 296 4.77 -33.11 2.49
CA ASN A 296 5.96 -32.80 3.29
C ASN A 296 6.09 -33.84 4.43
N PRO A 297 7.26 -34.43 4.70
CA PRO A 297 7.41 -35.68 5.48
C PRO A 297 6.95 -35.63 6.95
N VAL A 298 6.67 -34.44 7.49
CA VAL A 298 6.45 -34.24 8.94
C VAL A 298 4.97 -34.36 9.36
N ALA A 299 4.01 -34.03 8.49
CA ALA A 299 2.57 -34.17 8.76
C ALA A 299 1.97 -35.49 8.20
N SER A 300 2.67 -36.07 7.23
CA SER A 300 2.38 -37.37 6.66
C SER A 300 3.22 -38.46 7.31
N SER A 301 3.12 -38.62 8.64
CA SER A 301 3.28 -39.99 9.14
C SER A 301 2.22 -40.83 8.42
N PRO A 302 2.55 -41.98 7.82
CA PRO A 302 1.57 -42.89 7.22
C PRO A 302 0.45 -43.30 8.20
N THR A 303 0.60 -42.99 9.49
CA THR A 303 -0.32 -43.29 10.58
C THR A 303 -1.28 -42.16 10.98
N SER A 304 -1.19 -40.95 10.42
CA SER A 304 -2.05 -39.84 10.90
C SER A 304 -3.51 -40.03 10.51
N SER A 305 -4.38 -40.12 11.53
CA SER A 305 -5.80 -40.38 11.32
C SER A 305 -6.48 -39.17 10.66
N PRO A 306 -7.58 -39.35 9.89
CA PRO A 306 -8.32 -38.22 9.32
C PRO A 306 -8.73 -37.17 10.36
N LYS A 307 -8.99 -37.58 11.61
CA LYS A 307 -9.31 -36.68 12.72
C LYS A 307 -8.13 -35.79 13.12
N GLU A 308 -6.91 -36.32 13.08
CA GLU A 308 -5.69 -35.56 13.39
C GLU A 308 -5.31 -34.56 12.31
N LYS A 309 -5.72 -34.77 11.06
CA LYS A 309 -5.47 -33.84 9.95
C LYS A 309 -6.41 -32.63 9.98
N LEU A 310 -7.62 -32.80 10.52
CA LEU A 310 -8.65 -31.77 10.53
C LEU A 310 -8.16 -30.51 11.25
N GLY A 311 -8.27 -29.35 10.59
CA GLY A 311 -7.81 -28.06 11.10
C GLY A 311 -6.31 -27.79 10.92
N LYS A 312 -5.55 -28.71 10.32
CA LYS A 312 -4.14 -28.49 9.98
C LYS A 312 -3.98 -27.95 8.57
N ILE A 313 -2.83 -27.32 8.34
CA ILE A 313 -2.37 -26.94 7.00
C ILE A 313 -1.07 -27.65 6.66
N GLU A 314 -0.90 -27.96 5.39
CA GLU A 314 0.36 -28.43 4.79
C GLU A 314 0.71 -27.49 3.65
N HIS A 315 1.99 -27.22 3.43
CA HIS A 315 2.39 -26.34 2.35
C HIS A 315 3.69 -26.78 1.66
N LYS A 316 3.84 -26.34 0.42
CA LYS A 316 5.02 -26.54 -0.42
C LYS A 316 5.30 -25.27 -1.19
N THR A 317 6.57 -24.83 -1.19
CA THR A 317 7.02 -23.74 -2.05
C THR A 317 7.53 -24.32 -3.35
N ILE A 318 7.10 -23.74 -4.47
CA ILE A 318 7.48 -24.16 -5.81
C ILE A 318 8.09 -22.98 -6.53
N SER A 319 9.26 -23.18 -7.14
CA SER A 319 9.87 -22.20 -8.03
C SER A 319 9.07 -22.12 -9.32
N VAL A 320 8.68 -20.90 -9.70
CA VAL A 320 7.89 -20.61 -10.90
C VAL A 320 8.48 -19.40 -11.62
N ASN A 321 8.05 -19.16 -12.85
CA ASN A 321 8.40 -17.93 -13.57
C ASN A 321 7.12 -17.33 -14.18
N TYR A 322 6.23 -16.87 -13.30
CA TYR A 322 4.89 -16.39 -13.63
C TYR A 322 4.86 -14.87 -13.59
N GLY A 323 5.17 -14.27 -14.75
CA GLY A 323 5.39 -12.83 -14.83
C GLY A 323 6.56 -12.42 -13.93
N HIS A 324 6.24 -11.71 -12.84
CA HIS A 324 7.22 -11.28 -11.85
C HIS A 324 7.41 -12.27 -10.69
N LEU A 325 6.50 -13.24 -10.52
CA LEU A 325 6.52 -14.19 -9.43
C LEU A 325 7.57 -15.28 -9.66
N LYS A 326 8.52 -15.41 -8.72
CA LYS A 326 9.61 -16.42 -8.76
C LYS A 326 9.31 -17.69 -7.96
N GLN A 327 8.35 -17.61 -7.05
CA GLN A 327 7.90 -18.75 -6.26
C GLN A 327 6.44 -18.59 -5.89
N ILE A 328 5.73 -19.71 -5.79
CA ILE A 328 4.38 -19.77 -5.25
C ILE A 328 4.35 -20.78 -4.10
N VAL A 329 3.64 -20.44 -3.03
CA VAL A 329 3.37 -21.37 -1.93
C VAL A 329 2.00 -21.98 -2.15
N LEU A 330 1.94 -23.30 -2.22
CA LEU A 330 0.68 -24.03 -2.23
C LEU A 330 0.37 -24.51 -0.83
N VAL A 331 -0.88 -24.34 -0.39
CA VAL A 331 -1.35 -24.71 0.94
C VAL A 331 -2.54 -25.65 0.81
N ASN A 332 -2.42 -26.86 1.34
CA ASN A 332 -3.57 -27.72 1.63
C ASN A 332 -4.12 -27.38 3.01
N ALA A 333 -5.39 -26.96 3.07
CA ALA A 333 -6.10 -26.69 4.32
C ALA A 333 -7.18 -27.75 4.56
N TYR A 334 -7.03 -28.55 5.62
CA TYR A 334 -7.89 -29.69 5.88
C TYR A 334 -9.14 -29.31 6.67
N VAL A 335 -10.22 -29.02 5.95
CA VAL A 335 -11.46 -28.44 6.52
C VAL A 335 -12.66 -29.40 6.49
N LYS A 336 -12.46 -30.62 5.99
CA LYS A 336 -13.51 -31.64 5.86
C LYS A 336 -12.99 -33.01 6.26
N LEU A 337 -13.73 -33.74 7.10
CA LEU A 337 -13.28 -35.05 7.61
C LEU A 337 -13.39 -36.14 6.54
N HIS A 338 -14.59 -36.36 5.97
CA HIS A 338 -14.88 -37.42 5.00
C HIS A 338 -15.37 -36.86 3.66
N SER A 339 -15.23 -37.62 2.57
CA SER A 339 -15.79 -37.25 1.27
C SER A 339 -17.28 -37.59 1.16
N GLY A 340 -18.08 -36.75 0.49
CA GLY A 340 -19.52 -36.94 0.28
C GLY A 340 -20.35 -35.73 0.69
N ASN A 341 -21.63 -35.69 0.29
CA ASN A 341 -22.54 -34.56 0.58
C ASN A 341 -23.13 -34.61 2.00
N ASN A 342 -23.03 -35.76 2.68
CA ASN A 342 -23.74 -36.03 3.94
C ASN A 342 -22.99 -35.60 5.22
N LEU A 343 -21.76 -35.10 5.13
CA LEU A 343 -20.98 -34.63 6.30
C LEU A 343 -20.30 -33.26 6.03
N PRO A 344 -20.41 -32.31 6.98
CA PRO A 344 -20.28 -30.89 6.69
C PRO A 344 -18.83 -30.41 6.58
N PHE A 345 -18.68 -29.31 5.84
CA PHE A 345 -17.58 -28.37 6.01
C PHE A 345 -17.45 -28.01 7.50
N ASN A 346 -16.26 -28.21 8.08
CA ASN A 346 -16.05 -27.93 9.50
C ASN A 346 -15.60 -26.48 9.67
N LEU A 347 -16.52 -25.63 10.13
CA LEU A 347 -16.27 -24.20 10.31
C LEU A 347 -15.14 -23.89 11.30
N ASN A 348 -15.00 -24.69 12.36
CA ASN A 348 -13.93 -24.51 13.34
C ASN A 348 -12.57 -24.89 12.72
N ALA A 349 -12.51 -25.99 11.98
CA ALA A 349 -11.31 -26.39 11.24
C ALA A 349 -10.91 -25.33 10.21
N PHE A 350 -11.88 -24.74 9.52
CA PHE A 350 -11.65 -23.64 8.59
C PHE A 350 -11.02 -22.43 9.28
N LYS A 351 -11.59 -21.96 10.41
CA LYS A 351 -11.02 -20.87 11.21
C LYS A 351 -9.57 -21.16 11.63
N ILE A 352 -9.32 -22.35 12.17
CA ILE A 352 -7.98 -22.77 12.61
C ILE A 352 -6.99 -22.78 11.44
N CYS A 353 -7.39 -23.31 10.27
CA CYS A 353 -6.57 -23.31 9.07
C CYS A 353 -6.22 -21.89 8.61
N LEU A 354 -7.22 -21.00 8.53
CA LEU A 354 -7.00 -19.61 8.13
C LEU A 354 -6.08 -18.88 9.12
N LYS A 355 -6.28 -19.07 10.43
CA LYS A 355 -5.41 -18.50 11.46
C LYS A 355 -3.96 -19.00 11.32
N ALA A 356 -3.77 -20.28 11.00
CA ALA A 356 -2.45 -20.85 10.73
C ALA A 356 -1.81 -20.21 9.48
N VAL A 357 -2.57 -20.07 8.39
CA VAL A 357 -2.13 -19.39 7.15
C VAL A 357 -1.72 -17.96 7.43
N ASN A 358 -2.56 -17.19 8.13
CA ASN A 358 -2.29 -15.79 8.47
C ASN A 358 -1.01 -15.60 9.30
N THR A 359 -0.70 -16.59 10.15
CA THR A 359 0.50 -16.59 11.00
C THR A 359 1.74 -16.96 10.19
N GLN A 360 1.67 -18.00 9.36
CA GLN A 360 2.81 -18.49 8.58
C GLN A 360 3.13 -17.63 7.35
N PHE A 361 2.12 -16.98 6.76
CA PHE A 361 2.22 -16.25 5.50
C PHE A 361 1.81 -14.78 5.65
N LYS A 362 2.27 -14.13 6.73
CA LYS A 362 2.00 -12.71 7.00
C LYS A 362 2.35 -11.84 5.79
N GLY A 363 1.43 -10.97 5.38
CA GLY A 363 1.59 -10.07 4.24
C GLY A 363 1.32 -10.70 2.87
N ALA A 364 1.03 -12.01 2.80
CA ALA A 364 0.80 -12.71 1.53
C ALA A 364 -0.45 -12.22 0.77
N ASP A 365 -0.38 -12.35 -0.56
CA ASP A 365 -1.53 -12.29 -1.44
C ASP A 365 -2.02 -13.73 -1.62
N ILE A 366 -3.22 -14.01 -1.13
CA ILE A 366 -3.83 -15.34 -1.11
C ILE A 366 -4.83 -15.45 -2.26
N GLY A 367 -4.65 -16.47 -3.10
CA GLY A 367 -5.67 -16.92 -4.04
C GLY A 367 -6.39 -18.15 -3.50
N MET A 368 -7.72 -18.14 -3.52
CA MET A 368 -8.52 -19.33 -3.23
C MET A 368 -9.78 -19.35 -4.08
N ILE A 369 -10.28 -20.55 -4.36
CA ILE A 369 -11.60 -20.69 -4.95
C ILE A 369 -12.64 -20.27 -3.94
N ASN A 370 -13.66 -19.64 -4.49
CA ASN A 370 -14.86 -19.34 -3.76
C ASN A 370 -15.56 -20.62 -3.26
N ILE A 371 -15.57 -20.83 -1.95
CA ILE A 371 -15.88 -22.14 -1.32
C ILE A 371 -17.27 -22.63 -1.71
N TRP A 372 -18.24 -21.74 -1.94
CA TRP A 372 -19.61 -22.11 -2.32
C TRP A 372 -19.78 -22.56 -3.78
N SER A 373 -18.80 -22.31 -4.66
CA SER A 373 -18.86 -22.78 -6.06
C SER A 373 -18.72 -24.31 -6.21
N GLY A 374 -18.37 -25.02 -5.13
CA GLY A 374 -18.16 -26.48 -5.12
C GLY A 374 -19.12 -27.30 -4.24
N PHE A 375 -20.04 -26.65 -3.50
CA PHE A 375 -20.99 -27.32 -2.61
C PHE A 375 -22.43 -27.09 -3.07
N ILE A 376 -22.83 -27.76 -4.15
CA ILE A 376 -24.23 -27.80 -4.59
C ILE A 376 -25.06 -28.46 -3.47
N GLY A 377 -26.07 -27.74 -2.95
CA GLY A 377 -27.06 -28.27 -2.00
C GLY A 377 -26.91 -27.88 -0.52
N TRP A 378 -26.08 -26.88 -0.20
CA TRP A 378 -26.00 -26.31 1.15
C TRP A 378 -26.45 -24.84 1.16
N ASP A 379 -27.23 -24.46 2.18
CA ASP A 379 -27.55 -23.07 2.50
C ASP A 379 -26.30 -22.39 3.08
N PHE A 380 -25.41 -21.95 2.19
CA PHE A 380 -24.13 -21.35 2.54
C PHE A 380 -24.36 -19.87 2.86
N ASP A 381 -24.19 -19.51 4.13
CA ASP A 381 -24.13 -18.10 4.53
C ASP A 381 -22.82 -17.49 4.02
N HIS A 382 -22.88 -16.93 2.81
CA HIS A 382 -21.76 -16.27 2.13
C HIS A 382 -21.14 -15.20 3.03
N THR A 383 -21.98 -14.38 3.67
CA THR A 383 -21.59 -13.29 4.56
C THR A 383 -20.79 -13.80 5.74
N LYS A 384 -21.23 -14.91 6.36
CA LYS A 384 -20.51 -15.55 7.48
C LYS A 384 -19.14 -16.06 7.07
N ILE A 385 -19.01 -16.66 5.90
CA ILE A 385 -17.73 -17.19 5.41
C ILE A 385 -16.76 -16.07 5.05
N THR A 386 -17.22 -15.05 4.33
CA THR A 386 -16.40 -13.87 4.04
C THR A 386 -15.99 -13.13 5.31
N THR A 387 -16.88 -13.03 6.30
CA THR A 387 -16.55 -12.46 7.62
C THR A 387 -15.43 -13.24 8.30
N ILE A 388 -15.48 -14.57 8.26
CA ILE A 388 -14.42 -15.42 8.84
C ILE A 388 -13.10 -15.27 8.09
N ILE A 389 -13.16 -15.23 6.76
CA ILE A 389 -11.96 -14.98 5.93
C ILE A 389 -11.33 -13.65 6.33
N ASP A 390 -12.13 -12.59 6.46
CA ASP A 390 -11.64 -11.27 6.80
C ASP A 390 -11.00 -11.22 8.20
N GLN A 391 -11.66 -11.84 9.19
CA GLN A 391 -11.19 -11.91 10.57
C GLN A 391 -9.91 -12.72 10.74
N GLU A 392 -9.84 -13.90 10.13
CA GLU A 392 -8.76 -14.85 10.37
C GLU A 392 -7.52 -14.57 9.49
N LEU A 393 -7.70 -14.02 8.28
CA LEU A 393 -6.61 -13.63 7.36
C LEU A 393 -6.23 -12.14 7.47
N LYS A 394 -6.33 -11.54 8.65
CA LYS A 394 -6.12 -10.10 8.91
C LYS A 394 -4.80 -9.48 8.47
N ASN A 395 -3.76 -10.28 8.23
CA ASN A 395 -2.46 -9.84 7.75
C ASN A 395 -2.24 -10.14 6.26
N CYS A 396 -3.20 -10.73 5.58
CA CYS A 396 -3.10 -11.12 4.19
C CYS A 396 -4.15 -10.38 3.36
N ARG A 397 -3.90 -10.28 2.06
CA ARG A 397 -4.90 -9.89 1.06
C ARG A 397 -5.46 -11.16 0.42
N VAL A 398 -6.76 -11.20 0.16
CA VAL A 398 -7.47 -12.38 -0.31
C VAL A 398 -8.15 -12.09 -1.64
N LYS A 399 -7.90 -12.94 -2.62
CA LYS A 399 -8.51 -12.93 -3.94
C LYS A 399 -9.37 -14.19 -4.06
N LEU A 400 -10.69 -14.00 -4.03
CA LEU A 400 -11.67 -15.06 -4.20
C LEU A 400 -12.02 -15.20 -5.66
N PHE A 401 -11.84 -16.40 -6.21
CA PHE A 401 -12.11 -16.68 -7.62
C PHE A 401 -13.36 -17.53 -7.77
N SER A 402 -14.32 -17.02 -8.55
CA SER A 402 -15.46 -17.76 -9.03
C SER A 402 -15.11 -18.33 -10.42
N PRO A 403 -14.99 -19.66 -10.57
CA PRO A 403 -14.75 -20.25 -11.88
C PRO A 403 -15.92 -19.94 -12.83
N PRO A 404 -15.67 -19.76 -14.14
CA PRO A 404 -16.75 -19.64 -15.11
C PRO A 404 -17.63 -20.90 -15.08
N LEU A 405 -18.96 -20.68 -15.17
CA LEU A 405 -19.98 -21.74 -15.14
C LEU A 405 -19.79 -22.76 -16.26
#